data_AF-A0A428ZAI7-F1
#
_entry.id   AF-A0A428ZAI7-F1
#
_cell.length_a   1.000
_cell.length_b   1.000
_cell.length_c   1.000
_cell.angle_alpha   90.00
_cell.angle_beta   90.00
_cell.angle_gamma   90.00
#
_symmetry.space_group_name_H-M   'P 1'
#
loop_
_entity.id
_entity.type
_entity.pdbx_description
1 polymer ?
#
loop_
_entity_poly.entity_id
_entity_poly.type
_entity_poly.pdbx_seq_one_letter_code
_entity_poly.pdbx_strand_id
1 'polypeptide(L)'
;MTASASPELSTAFEEEGSPPPVAEDEGGDAPRTECTITADGSYAARLARDGDCWFPERWTLDGPEPYAVPLPSHQPEEPGTEVQPMGDGRVLIHRPTDGRHVFSLLYPTGPGTGELALGAVQCPQEGTRLRMLPPAPGGDKAYALAVGRSSSTVWLVAGGAFGPEHVARIPGRCSGGVWLDREGRMLALDRESEGRTKAVVVDLERGGEVSPLLQITADSDDRVLLADPDSGLLLIRSDAPSPGQERLGWGVLGSTLPVRFPECLRMPECVVTPFAIQPGQVLTPESCGVALRIDGPLASWVAVWRPAERQLRHLAAPEGWLAGAGLWTREGVLQLPYATE
;
A
#
# COMPACT_ATOMS: atom_id res chain seq x y z
N MET A 1 -12.94 -66.59 7.64
CA MET A 1 -14.27 -66.02 7.38
C MET A 1 -14.11 -64.99 6.28
N THR A 2 -14.47 -65.41 5.07
CA THR A 2 -14.46 -64.62 3.84
C THR A 2 -15.77 -63.84 3.74
N ALA A 3 -15.72 -62.61 3.24
CA ALA A 3 -16.86 -61.96 2.59
C ALA A 3 -16.35 -60.90 1.60
N SER A 4 -16.44 -61.24 0.31
CA SER A 4 -16.47 -60.26 -0.78
C SER A 4 -17.87 -59.68 -0.90
N ALA A 5 -17.96 -58.39 -1.24
CA ALA A 5 -19.04 -57.84 -2.04
C ALA A 5 -18.59 -56.51 -2.66
N SER A 6 -18.42 -56.48 -3.98
CA SER A 6 -18.75 -55.30 -4.79
C SER A 6 -20.25 -55.37 -5.09
N PRO A 7 -20.96 -54.25 -5.32
CA PRO A 7 -21.05 -53.79 -6.71
C PRO A 7 -21.32 -52.27 -6.92
N GLU A 8 -21.26 -51.91 -8.21
CA GLU A 8 -21.94 -50.82 -8.93
C GLU A 8 -21.32 -49.42 -9.05
N LEU A 9 -21.10 -49.07 -10.33
CA LEU A 9 -20.87 -47.73 -10.85
C LEU A 9 -22.08 -46.84 -10.59
N SER A 10 -21.82 -45.63 -10.07
CA SER A 10 -22.69 -44.47 -10.28
C SER A 10 -21.85 -43.35 -10.88
N THR A 11 -22.18 -42.98 -12.11
CA THR A 11 -21.72 -41.77 -12.78
C THR A 11 -22.33 -40.55 -12.10
N ALA A 12 -21.50 -39.73 -11.47
CA ALA A 12 -21.82 -38.34 -11.16
C ALA A 12 -20.69 -37.47 -11.71
N PHE A 13 -21.04 -36.56 -12.61
CA PHE A 13 -20.20 -35.45 -13.02
C PHE A 13 -19.93 -34.58 -11.79
N GLU A 14 -18.71 -34.59 -11.28
CA GLU A 14 -18.25 -33.53 -10.38
C GLU A 14 -17.81 -32.37 -11.26
N GLU A 15 -18.67 -31.34 -11.33
CA GLU A 15 -18.26 -29.99 -11.71
C GLU A 15 -17.10 -29.58 -10.79
N GLU A 16 -15.90 -29.41 -11.34
CA GLU A 16 -14.81 -28.69 -10.69
C GLU A 16 -15.31 -27.28 -10.36
N GLY A 17 -15.73 -27.08 -9.12
CA GLY A 17 -16.01 -25.77 -8.55
C GLY A 17 -14.74 -24.94 -8.63
N SER A 18 -14.75 -23.94 -9.51
CA SER A 18 -13.74 -22.90 -9.59
C SER A 18 -13.46 -22.35 -8.18
N PRO A 19 -12.19 -22.23 -7.74
CA PRO A 19 -11.90 -21.66 -6.43
C PRO A 19 -12.43 -20.22 -6.37
N PRO A 20 -12.98 -19.77 -5.23
CA PRO A 20 -13.49 -18.41 -5.11
C PRO A 20 -12.34 -17.41 -5.32
N PRO A 21 -12.63 -16.21 -5.86
CA PRO A 21 -11.63 -15.16 -5.97
C PRO A 21 -11.08 -14.85 -4.59
N VAL A 22 -9.76 -14.72 -4.51
CA VAL A 22 -9.04 -14.33 -3.30
C VAL A 22 -9.60 -12.98 -2.87
N ALA A 23 -10.25 -12.97 -1.70
CA ALA A 23 -10.76 -11.75 -1.11
C ALA A 23 -9.59 -10.77 -0.99
N GLU A 24 -9.74 -9.61 -1.60
CA GLU A 24 -8.94 -8.44 -1.27
C GLU A 24 -9.00 -8.23 0.24
N ASP A 25 -7.93 -7.71 0.83
CA ASP A 25 -7.92 -7.15 2.18
C ASP A 25 -8.79 -5.87 2.21
N GLU A 26 -10.07 -5.99 1.82
CA GLU A 26 -11.12 -5.01 2.06
C GLU A 26 -11.64 -5.19 3.50
N GLY A 27 -10.80 -4.80 4.45
CA GLY A 27 -11.20 -4.49 5.82
C GLY A 27 -11.20 -5.65 6.81
N GLY A 28 -10.03 -5.92 7.36
CA GLY A 28 -9.93 -6.44 8.72
C GLY A 28 -10.29 -5.37 9.75
N ASP A 29 -11.13 -5.73 10.72
CA ASP A 29 -11.44 -4.96 11.94
C ASP A 29 -10.24 -4.89 12.91
N ALA A 30 -9.02 -4.90 12.37
CA ALA A 30 -7.76 -4.87 13.10
C ALA A 30 -6.95 -3.64 12.62
N PRO A 31 -6.23 -2.95 13.53
CA PRO A 31 -5.41 -1.81 13.13
C PRO A 31 -4.35 -2.24 12.12
N ARG A 32 -4.08 -1.38 11.13
CA ARG A 32 -3.01 -1.62 10.16
C ARG A 32 -1.67 -1.49 10.86
N THR A 33 -0.95 -2.60 10.97
CA THR A 33 0.34 -2.71 11.67
C THR A 33 1.53 -2.45 10.76
N GLU A 34 1.27 -2.14 9.48
CA GLU A 34 2.31 -1.91 8.48
C GLU A 34 3.19 -0.73 8.87
N CYS A 35 4.51 -0.94 8.75
CA CYS A 35 5.46 0.14 8.95
C CYS A 35 5.56 0.96 7.67
N THR A 36 5.19 2.23 7.77
CA THR A 36 5.21 3.18 6.65
C THR A 36 6.43 4.07 6.78
N ILE A 37 7.14 4.31 5.67
CA ILE A 37 8.39 5.11 5.61
C ILE A 37 8.14 6.35 4.75
N THR A 38 8.68 7.51 5.15
CA THR A 38 8.63 8.74 4.33
C THR A 38 9.39 8.54 3.02
N ALA A 39 9.01 9.27 1.96
CA ALA A 39 9.63 9.10 0.64
C ALA A 39 11.15 9.41 0.61
N ASP A 40 11.61 10.29 1.48
CA ASP A 40 13.04 10.59 1.67
C ASP A 40 13.79 9.54 2.51
N GLY A 41 13.06 8.60 3.13
CA GLY A 41 13.60 7.54 3.96
C GLY A 41 14.00 7.97 5.36
N SER A 42 13.72 9.21 5.78
CA SER A 42 14.21 9.75 7.06
C SER A 42 13.43 9.24 8.27
N TYR A 43 12.12 9.02 8.12
CA TYR A 43 11.24 8.64 9.22
C TYR A 43 10.34 7.47 8.86
N ALA A 44 9.98 6.69 9.87
CA ALA A 44 8.93 5.67 9.76
C ALA A 44 7.93 5.77 10.91
N ALA A 45 6.74 5.23 10.71
CA ALA A 45 5.76 5.03 11.78
C ALA A 45 5.05 3.69 11.63
N ARG A 46 4.65 3.12 12.76
CA ARG A 46 3.76 1.95 12.82
C ARG A 46 2.95 1.94 14.09
N LEU A 47 1.91 1.11 14.14
CA LEU A 47 1.28 0.69 15.38
C LEU A 47 2.00 -0.57 15.91
N ALA A 48 2.54 -0.47 17.12
CA ALA A 48 3.16 -1.58 17.84
C ALA A 48 2.22 -2.08 18.96
N ARG A 49 2.44 -3.30 19.45
CA ARG A 49 1.70 -3.87 20.58
C ARG A 49 2.55 -3.91 21.83
N ASP A 50 1.95 -3.55 22.95
CA ASP A 50 2.40 -3.93 24.29
C ASP A 50 1.25 -4.70 24.96
N GLY A 51 1.42 -6.01 25.09
CA GLY A 51 0.33 -6.93 25.44
C GLY A 51 -0.87 -6.82 24.47
N ASP A 52 -2.02 -6.43 25.01
CA ASP A 52 -3.26 -6.25 24.24
C ASP A 52 -3.49 -4.80 23.79
N CYS A 53 -2.58 -3.88 24.09
CA CYS A 53 -2.72 -2.46 23.77
C CYS A 53 -1.89 -2.09 22.54
N TRP A 54 -2.49 -1.35 21.61
CA TRP A 54 -1.76 -0.74 20.50
C TRP A 54 -1.26 0.65 20.89
N PHE A 55 -0.04 0.97 20.46
CA PHE A 55 0.53 2.31 20.60
C PHE A 55 1.30 2.72 19.34
N PRO A 56 1.32 4.01 18.98
CA PRO A 56 2.13 4.51 17.87
C PRO A 56 3.62 4.47 18.21
N GLU A 57 4.43 4.07 17.24
CA GLU A 57 5.88 4.06 17.34
C GLU A 57 6.48 4.87 16.19
N ARG A 58 7.42 5.76 16.52
CA ARG A 58 8.15 6.57 15.55
C ARG A 58 9.56 6.04 15.38
N TRP A 59 10.01 5.93 14.13
CA TRP A 59 11.38 5.54 13.78
C TRP A 59 12.11 6.70 13.13
N THR A 60 13.39 6.85 13.47
CA THR A 60 14.34 7.75 12.78
C THR A 60 15.37 6.86 12.09
N LEU A 61 15.51 7.02 10.77
CA LEU A 61 16.23 6.08 9.91
C LEU A 61 17.43 6.70 9.18
N ASP A 62 17.50 8.03 9.08
CA ASP A 62 18.56 8.78 8.41
C ASP A 62 19.83 8.99 9.27
N GLY A 63 19.80 8.55 10.53
CA GLY A 63 20.94 8.59 11.45
C GLY A 63 21.92 7.41 11.25
N PRO A 64 23.16 7.53 11.77
CA PRO A 64 24.12 6.42 11.77
C PRO A 64 23.63 5.22 12.61
N GLU A 65 22.79 5.49 13.61
CA GLU A 65 22.14 4.51 14.46
C GLU A 65 20.62 4.75 14.41
N PRO A 66 19.90 4.04 13.53
CA PRO A 66 18.44 4.10 13.49
C PRO A 66 17.83 3.71 14.84
N TYR A 67 16.79 4.41 15.26
CA TYR A 67 16.15 4.16 16.55
C TYR A 67 14.64 4.37 16.49
N ALA A 68 13.94 3.67 17.38
CA ALA A 68 12.50 3.77 17.57
C ALA A 68 12.18 4.46 18.91
N VAL A 69 11.10 5.24 18.91
CA VAL A 69 10.56 5.92 20.11
C VAL A 69 9.08 5.57 20.22
N PRO A 70 8.63 4.95 21.33
CA PRO A 70 7.22 4.76 21.57
C PRO A 70 6.55 6.13 21.81
N LEU A 71 5.35 6.31 21.28
CA LEU A 71 4.53 7.49 21.46
C LEU A 71 3.23 7.10 22.18
N PRO A 72 3.30 6.67 23.46
CA PRO A 72 2.11 6.27 24.19
C PRO A 72 1.15 7.46 24.33
N SER A 73 -0.10 7.23 23.98
CA SER A 73 -1.19 8.18 24.26
C SER A 73 -1.70 7.98 25.70
N HIS A 74 -2.63 8.82 26.14
CA HIS A 74 -3.32 8.65 27.42
C HIS A 74 -4.27 7.44 27.47
N GLN A 75 -4.51 6.82 26.32
CA GLN A 75 -5.33 5.63 26.14
C GLN A 75 -4.67 4.69 25.11
N PRO A 76 -4.96 3.37 25.15
CA PRO A 76 -4.63 2.46 24.06
C PRO A 76 -5.29 2.89 22.75
N GLU A 77 -4.65 2.55 21.63
CA GLU A 77 -5.24 2.78 20.31
C GLU A 77 -6.22 1.66 19.94
N GLU A 78 -7.36 2.06 19.39
CA GLU A 78 -8.47 1.18 19.04
C GLU A 78 -8.32 0.60 17.62
N PRO A 79 -9.05 -0.48 17.28
CA PRO A 79 -9.10 -1.00 15.92
C PRO A 79 -9.51 0.06 14.87
N GLY A 80 -8.90 -0.03 13.69
CA GLY A 80 -9.08 0.96 12.62
C GLY A 80 -8.27 2.24 12.80
N THR A 81 -7.45 2.36 13.85
CA THR A 81 -6.42 3.39 13.94
C THR A 81 -5.38 3.16 12.85
N GLU A 82 -4.93 4.24 12.22
CA GLU A 82 -3.83 4.23 11.26
C GLU A 82 -2.80 5.31 11.63
N VAL A 83 -1.51 5.06 11.35
CA VAL A 83 -0.43 6.03 11.59
C VAL A 83 0.45 6.22 10.35
N GLN A 84 0.99 7.42 10.19
CA GLN A 84 1.87 7.75 9.08
C GLN A 84 2.96 8.73 9.54
N PRO A 85 4.23 8.55 9.15
CA PRO A 85 5.26 9.52 9.46
C PRO A 85 5.11 10.80 8.62
N MET A 86 5.51 11.93 9.20
CA MET A 86 5.68 13.21 8.52
C MET A 86 7.18 13.51 8.35
N GLY A 87 7.55 14.28 7.34
CA GLY A 87 8.95 14.62 7.03
C GLY A 87 9.65 15.48 8.09
N ASP A 88 8.89 16.08 9.01
CA ASP A 88 9.43 16.80 10.16
C ASP A 88 9.63 15.92 11.40
N GLY A 89 9.40 14.61 11.27
CA GLY A 89 9.54 13.65 12.35
C GLY A 89 8.35 13.62 13.32
N ARG A 90 7.21 14.23 13.00
CA ARG A 90 5.95 13.96 13.71
C ARG A 90 5.26 12.71 13.14
N VAL A 91 4.32 12.15 13.88
CA VAL A 91 3.48 11.03 13.41
C VAL A 91 2.05 11.50 13.30
N LEU A 92 1.48 11.45 12.10
CA LEU A 92 0.05 11.62 11.91
C LEU A 92 -0.66 10.36 12.42
N ILE A 93 -1.68 10.55 13.26
CA ILE A 93 -2.59 9.50 13.69
C ILE A 93 -4.00 9.79 13.21
N HIS A 94 -4.64 8.78 12.63
CA HIS A 94 -6.05 8.78 12.27
C HIS A 94 -6.80 7.83 13.22
N ARG A 95 -7.84 8.35 13.89
CA ARG A 95 -8.72 7.57 14.77
C ARG A 95 -10.18 7.63 14.28
N PRO A 96 -10.84 6.48 14.04
CA PRO A 96 -12.29 6.46 13.86
C PRO A 96 -13.01 6.66 15.20
N THR A 97 -14.01 7.54 15.25
CA THR A 97 -14.78 7.84 16.48
C THR A 97 -16.21 8.22 16.15
N ASP A 98 -17.19 7.39 16.51
CA ASP A 98 -18.64 7.66 16.39
C ASP A 98 -19.03 8.32 15.04
N GLY A 99 -18.65 7.68 13.93
CA GLY A 99 -18.93 8.15 12.56
C GLY A 99 -18.04 9.28 12.06
N ARG A 100 -17.05 9.72 12.84
CA ARG A 100 -16.01 10.70 12.46
C ARG A 100 -14.65 10.05 12.30
N HIS A 101 -13.80 10.71 11.52
CA HIS A 101 -12.39 10.38 11.38
C HIS A 101 -11.57 11.54 11.92
N VAL A 102 -10.97 11.38 13.10
CA VAL A 102 -10.20 12.40 13.81
C VAL A 102 -8.72 12.28 13.47
N PHE A 103 -8.06 13.41 13.27
CA PHE A 103 -6.63 13.47 12.92
C PHE A 103 -5.86 14.32 13.94
N SER A 104 -4.70 13.82 14.35
CA SER A 104 -3.78 14.52 15.24
C SER A 104 -2.32 14.28 14.84
N LEU A 105 -1.43 15.21 15.18
CA LEU A 105 0.01 15.02 15.09
C LEU A 105 0.59 14.68 16.46
N LEU A 106 1.28 13.56 16.54
CA LEU A 106 2.00 13.08 17.70
C LEU A 106 3.47 13.45 17.60
N TYR A 107 4.06 13.85 18.72
CA TYR A 107 5.48 14.18 18.81
C TYR A 107 6.04 13.84 20.20
N PRO A 108 7.31 13.42 20.30
CA PRO A 108 7.93 13.14 21.60
C PRO A 108 7.97 14.40 22.48
N THR A 109 7.54 14.30 23.75
CA THR A 109 7.65 15.37 24.76
C THR A 109 8.20 14.83 26.07
N GLY A 110 9.53 14.80 26.21
CA GLY A 110 10.18 14.24 27.40
C GLY A 110 9.78 12.77 27.60
N PRO A 111 9.21 12.37 28.76
CA PRO A 111 8.75 11.01 28.99
C PRO A 111 7.40 10.67 28.33
N GLY A 112 6.72 11.65 27.70
CA GLY A 112 5.38 11.48 27.16
C GLY A 112 5.26 11.83 25.67
N THR A 113 4.02 11.89 25.22
CA THR A 113 3.65 12.22 23.85
C THR A 113 2.87 13.52 23.85
N GLY A 114 3.31 14.50 23.07
CA GLY A 114 2.51 15.67 22.74
C GLY A 114 1.56 15.33 21.61
N GLU A 115 0.32 15.79 21.71
CA GLU A 115 -0.71 15.62 20.67
C GLU A 115 -1.24 16.98 20.22
N LEU A 116 -1.23 17.22 18.91
CA LEU A 116 -1.79 18.40 18.27
C LEU A 116 -2.97 17.99 17.39
N ALA A 117 -4.19 18.32 17.81
CA ALA A 117 -5.39 18.04 17.04
C ALA A 117 -5.42 18.85 15.74
N LEU A 118 -5.66 18.19 14.61
CA LEU A 118 -5.83 18.82 13.30
C LEU A 118 -7.31 19.01 12.94
N GLY A 119 -8.20 18.15 13.44
CA GLY A 119 -9.63 18.23 13.19
C GLY A 119 -10.22 16.87 12.83
N ALA A 120 -11.40 16.88 12.22
CA ALA A 120 -12.09 15.65 11.85
C ALA A 120 -12.82 15.76 10.51
N VAL A 121 -12.92 14.63 9.82
CA VAL A 121 -13.79 14.45 8.65
C VAL A 121 -15.04 13.70 9.09
N GLN A 122 -16.21 14.27 8.79
CA GLN A 122 -17.49 13.57 8.91
C GLN A 122 -17.86 13.00 7.54
N CYS A 123 -17.90 11.69 7.43
CA CYS A 123 -18.37 11.03 6.22
C CYS A 123 -19.92 11.04 6.21
N PRO A 124 -20.57 11.67 5.21
CA PRO A 124 -22.01 11.90 5.25
C PRO A 124 -22.85 10.66 4.92
N GLN A 125 -22.29 9.66 4.22
CA GLN A 125 -23.01 8.43 3.89
C GLN A 125 -22.58 7.27 4.79
N GLU A 126 -23.57 6.58 5.34
CA GLU A 126 -23.37 5.34 6.10
C GLU A 126 -22.65 4.28 5.24
N GLY A 127 -21.61 3.67 5.81
CA GLY A 127 -20.74 2.71 5.14
C GLY A 127 -19.59 3.32 4.33
N THR A 128 -19.44 4.66 4.31
CA THR A 128 -18.23 5.29 3.75
C THR A 128 -17.03 4.92 4.61
N ARG A 129 -16.01 4.33 4.00
CA ARG A 129 -14.74 4.01 4.67
C ARG A 129 -13.70 5.07 4.32
N LEU A 130 -12.96 5.54 5.30
CA LEU A 130 -11.81 6.42 5.09
C LEU A 130 -10.56 5.68 5.53
N ARG A 131 -9.52 5.79 4.69
CA ARG A 131 -8.17 5.30 4.96
C ARG A 131 -7.14 6.38 4.59
N MET A 132 -5.95 6.33 5.17
CA MET A 132 -4.86 7.18 4.72
C MET A 132 -4.31 6.71 3.36
N LEU A 133 -3.84 7.67 2.57
CA LEU A 133 -3.04 7.42 1.37
C LEU A 133 -1.56 7.33 1.78
N PRO A 134 -0.68 6.71 0.96
CA PRO A 134 0.74 6.64 1.28
C PRO A 134 1.37 8.03 1.48
N PRO A 135 2.49 8.12 2.23
CA PRO A 135 3.18 9.37 2.48
C PRO A 135 3.38 10.20 1.22
N ALA A 136 2.97 11.47 1.27
CA ALA A 136 3.20 12.38 0.16
C ALA A 136 4.72 12.57 -0.02
N PRO A 137 5.23 12.61 -1.26
CA PRO A 137 6.68 12.67 -1.50
C PRO A 137 7.38 13.88 -0.89
N GLY A 138 6.67 15.01 -0.73
CA GLY A 138 7.18 16.22 -0.06
C GLY A 138 7.26 16.10 1.48
N GLY A 139 6.61 15.12 2.09
CA GLY A 139 6.65 14.86 3.53
C GLY A 139 5.91 15.87 4.44
N ASP A 140 5.46 17.00 3.90
CA ASP A 140 4.78 18.08 4.62
C ASP A 140 3.25 17.94 4.62
N LYS A 141 2.71 17.14 3.70
CA LYS A 141 1.28 16.89 3.50
C LYS A 141 0.94 15.42 3.72
N ALA A 142 -0.29 15.20 4.16
CA ALA A 142 -0.87 13.86 4.22
C ALA A 142 -2.29 13.89 3.69
N TYR A 143 -2.67 12.82 2.99
CA TYR A 143 -3.96 12.72 2.33
C TYR A 143 -4.71 11.49 2.79
N ALA A 144 -6.03 11.55 2.74
CA ALA A 144 -6.91 10.42 3.01
C ALA A 144 -7.92 10.24 1.89
N LEU A 145 -8.36 8.99 1.67
CA LEU A 145 -9.36 8.64 0.69
C LEU A 145 -10.61 8.13 1.40
N ALA A 146 -11.71 8.87 1.28
CA ALA A 146 -13.03 8.46 1.71
C ALA A 146 -13.78 7.81 0.54
N VAL A 147 -14.05 6.51 0.62
CA VAL A 147 -14.69 5.71 -0.42
C VAL A 147 -16.17 5.52 -0.09
N GLY A 148 -17.03 6.23 -0.84
CA GLY A 148 -18.48 6.08 -0.76
C GLY A 148 -18.99 5.03 -1.76
N ARG A 149 -20.32 4.89 -1.86
CA ARG A 149 -20.97 3.90 -2.75
C ARG A 149 -20.73 4.15 -4.23
N SER A 150 -20.69 5.41 -4.66
CA SER A 150 -20.62 5.81 -6.07
C SER A 150 -19.55 6.85 -6.38
N SER A 151 -18.82 7.32 -5.37
CA SER A 151 -17.75 8.30 -5.51
C SER A 151 -16.74 8.16 -4.40
N SER A 152 -15.51 8.55 -4.69
CA SER A 152 -14.42 8.62 -3.73
C SER A 152 -13.96 10.06 -3.55
N THR A 153 -13.62 10.45 -2.34
CA THR A 153 -13.24 11.83 -2.00
C THR A 153 -11.83 11.83 -1.43
N VAL A 154 -10.95 12.66 -1.99
CA VAL A 154 -9.60 12.89 -1.48
C VAL A 154 -9.63 14.09 -0.54
N TRP A 155 -9.09 13.90 0.65
CA TRP A 155 -8.95 14.93 1.68
C TRP A 155 -7.46 15.20 1.93
N LEU A 156 -7.10 16.47 2.09
CA LEU A 156 -5.83 16.87 2.69
C LEU A 156 -6.05 16.91 4.20
N VAL A 157 -5.43 15.99 4.94
CA VAL A 157 -5.68 15.80 6.39
C VAL A 157 -4.58 16.39 7.28
N ALA A 158 -3.40 16.65 6.70
CA ALA A 158 -2.30 17.40 7.34
C ALA A 158 -1.56 18.25 6.30
N GLY A 159 -1.01 19.39 6.73
CA GLY A 159 -0.30 20.34 5.84
C GLY A 159 -1.20 21.41 5.18
N GLY A 160 -2.50 21.41 5.50
CA GLY A 160 -3.47 22.45 5.09
C GLY A 160 -3.45 23.70 5.97
N ALA A 161 -4.30 24.67 5.64
CA ALA A 161 -4.41 25.94 6.36
C ALA A 161 -5.22 25.81 7.66
N PHE A 162 -6.31 25.03 7.65
CA PHE A 162 -7.15 24.82 8.83
C PHE A 162 -7.84 23.45 8.81
N GLY A 163 -7.17 22.44 9.38
CA GLY A 163 -7.68 21.08 9.51
C GLY A 163 -7.92 20.37 8.18
N PRO A 164 -8.74 19.29 8.19
CA PRO A 164 -8.99 18.52 6.97
C PRO A 164 -9.73 19.30 5.88
N GLU A 165 -9.15 19.33 4.67
CA GLU A 165 -9.67 20.07 3.51
C GLU A 165 -10.10 19.12 2.39
N HIS A 166 -11.25 19.37 1.77
CA HIS A 166 -11.69 18.61 0.60
C HIS A 166 -10.90 19.01 -0.64
N VAL A 167 -10.19 18.07 -1.26
CA VAL A 167 -9.32 18.34 -2.42
C VAL A 167 -10.01 17.95 -3.73
N ALA A 168 -10.56 16.74 -3.80
CA ALA A 168 -11.11 16.20 -5.03
C ALA A 168 -12.24 15.21 -4.77
N ARG A 169 -13.19 15.14 -5.71
CA ARG A 169 -14.22 14.10 -5.75
C ARG A 169 -14.14 13.36 -7.08
N ILE A 170 -13.90 12.07 -7.01
CA ILE A 170 -13.74 11.17 -8.14
C ILE A 170 -15.00 10.32 -8.27
N PRO A 171 -15.64 10.26 -9.47
CA PRO A 171 -16.71 9.30 -9.73
C PRO A 171 -16.20 7.86 -9.60
N GLY A 172 -16.98 6.98 -8.99
CA GLY A 172 -16.63 5.57 -8.77
C GLY A 172 -15.93 5.30 -7.43
N ARG A 173 -15.85 4.01 -7.08
CA ARG A 173 -15.09 3.54 -5.91
C ARG A 173 -13.61 3.49 -6.29
N CYS A 174 -12.75 4.03 -5.46
CA CYS A 174 -11.31 4.09 -5.69
C CYS A 174 -10.56 3.35 -4.59
N SER A 175 -9.52 2.62 -4.96
CA SER A 175 -8.57 1.96 -4.07
C SER A 175 -7.12 2.32 -4.49
N GLY A 176 -6.12 1.63 -3.93
CA GLY A 176 -4.71 1.89 -4.24
C GLY A 176 -4.19 3.23 -3.71
N GLY A 177 -3.55 4.02 -4.56
CA GLY A 177 -2.93 5.30 -4.17
C GLY A 177 -1.43 5.23 -4.36
N VAL A 178 -0.96 5.73 -5.51
CA VAL A 178 0.47 5.78 -5.84
C VAL A 178 0.80 7.17 -6.38
N TRP A 179 1.79 7.83 -5.78
CA TRP A 179 2.27 9.12 -6.23
C TRP A 179 3.09 8.97 -7.52
N LEU A 180 2.79 9.78 -8.53
CA LEU A 180 3.43 9.72 -9.85
C LEU A 180 4.46 10.84 -10.08
N ASP A 181 4.59 11.77 -9.14
CA ASP A 181 5.54 12.88 -9.18
C ASP A 181 6.13 13.14 -7.79
N ARG A 182 7.10 14.05 -7.69
CA ARG A 182 7.76 14.39 -6.42
C ARG A 182 7.05 15.51 -5.67
N GLU A 183 6.20 16.25 -6.36
CA GLU A 183 5.46 17.40 -5.86
C GLU A 183 4.22 16.96 -5.04
N GLY A 184 3.82 15.70 -5.14
CA GLY A 184 2.60 15.18 -4.52
C GLY A 184 1.33 15.68 -5.21
N ARG A 185 1.39 15.93 -6.52
CA ARG A 185 0.26 16.48 -7.30
C ARG A 185 -0.50 15.38 -8.04
N MET A 186 0.21 14.52 -8.77
CA MET A 186 -0.37 13.49 -9.61
C MET A 186 -0.51 12.19 -8.82
N LEU A 187 -1.75 11.78 -8.54
CA LEU A 187 -2.07 10.59 -7.77
C LEU A 187 -2.72 9.52 -8.68
N ALA A 188 -2.12 8.34 -8.77
CA ALA A 188 -2.76 7.18 -9.36
C ALA A 188 -3.73 6.54 -8.35
N LEU A 189 -4.96 6.30 -8.79
CA LEU A 189 -5.98 5.55 -8.06
C LEU A 189 -6.52 4.41 -8.93
N ASP A 190 -6.83 3.29 -8.30
CA ASP A 190 -7.48 2.17 -8.96
C ASP A 190 -8.99 2.37 -8.86
N ARG A 191 -9.65 2.68 -9.97
CA ARG A 191 -11.07 3.03 -10.01
C ARG A 191 -11.91 1.87 -10.52
N GLU A 192 -12.89 1.48 -9.72
CA GLU A 192 -13.93 0.53 -10.11
C GLU A 192 -15.00 1.22 -10.97
N SER A 193 -15.28 0.65 -12.13
CA SER A 193 -16.33 1.06 -13.06
C SER A 193 -16.88 -0.17 -13.78
N GLU A 194 -18.20 -0.34 -13.77
CA GLU A 194 -18.87 -1.46 -14.46
C GLU A 194 -18.35 -2.86 -14.05
N GLY A 195 -17.95 -3.02 -12.79
CA GLY A 195 -17.41 -4.27 -12.26
C GLY A 195 -15.96 -4.57 -12.65
N ARG A 196 -15.26 -3.59 -13.25
CA ARG A 196 -13.84 -3.66 -13.60
C ARG A 196 -13.05 -2.54 -12.94
N THR A 197 -11.84 -2.85 -12.54
CA THR A 197 -10.90 -1.89 -11.94
C THR A 197 -9.91 -1.42 -12.99
N LYS A 198 -9.76 -0.10 -13.13
CA LYS A 198 -8.80 0.55 -14.03
C LYS A 198 -8.06 1.65 -13.31
N ALA A 199 -6.76 1.77 -13.54
CA ALA A 199 -6.00 2.86 -12.96
C ALA A 199 -6.27 4.18 -13.69
N VAL A 200 -6.48 5.23 -12.90
CA VAL A 200 -6.65 6.61 -13.37
C VAL A 200 -5.64 7.50 -12.67
N VAL A 201 -5.29 8.61 -13.30
CA VAL A 201 -4.55 9.70 -12.66
C VAL A 201 -5.53 10.77 -12.22
N VAL A 202 -5.32 11.30 -11.02
CA VAL A 202 -6.02 12.44 -10.46
C VAL A 202 -5.02 13.58 -10.28
N ASP A 203 -5.26 14.71 -10.94
CA ASP A 203 -4.48 15.94 -10.76
C ASP A 203 -5.06 16.77 -9.61
N LEU A 204 -4.41 16.73 -8.44
CA LEU A 204 -4.89 17.38 -7.21
C LEU A 204 -4.83 18.91 -7.29
N GLU A 205 -3.97 19.50 -8.12
CA GLU A 205 -3.89 20.95 -8.31
C GLU A 205 -4.98 21.48 -9.26
N ARG A 206 -5.54 20.62 -10.10
CA ARG A 206 -6.63 20.96 -11.04
C ARG A 206 -8.01 20.55 -10.53
N GLY A 207 -8.20 20.58 -9.23
CA GLY A 207 -9.48 20.22 -8.59
C GLY A 207 -9.85 18.75 -8.76
N GLY A 208 -8.87 17.87 -8.96
CA GLY A 208 -9.08 16.45 -9.16
C GLY A 208 -9.48 16.06 -10.59
N GLU A 209 -8.93 16.73 -11.61
CA GLU A 209 -9.10 16.32 -13.00
C GLU A 209 -8.65 14.87 -13.17
N VAL A 210 -9.53 14.03 -13.73
CA VAL A 210 -9.30 12.58 -13.85
C VAL A 210 -9.01 12.20 -15.30
N SER A 211 -7.88 11.55 -15.53
CA SER A 211 -7.51 10.98 -16.84
C SER A 211 -7.20 9.49 -16.74
N PRO A 212 -7.45 8.68 -17.78
CA PRO A 212 -7.02 7.29 -17.80
C PRO A 212 -5.50 7.15 -17.62
N LEU A 213 -5.05 6.18 -16.82
CA LEU A 213 -3.63 5.85 -16.68
C LEU A 213 -3.33 4.49 -17.33
N LEU A 214 -4.11 3.47 -16.96
CA LEU A 214 -3.85 2.10 -17.36
C LEU A 214 -5.15 1.36 -17.65
N GLN A 215 -5.23 0.84 -18.88
CA GLN A 215 -6.26 -0.08 -19.33
C GLN A 215 -5.64 -1.01 -20.37
N ILE A 216 -5.30 -2.24 -19.97
CA ILE A 216 -4.60 -3.19 -20.84
C ILE A 216 -5.61 -3.87 -21.78
N THR A 217 -6.72 -4.36 -21.24
CA THR A 217 -7.87 -4.85 -22.02
C THR A 217 -9.18 -4.31 -21.45
N ALA A 218 -10.29 -4.46 -22.17
CA ALA A 218 -11.60 -4.05 -21.64
C ALA A 218 -12.02 -4.88 -20.41
N ASP A 219 -11.75 -6.19 -20.44
CA ASP A 219 -12.26 -7.15 -19.45
C ASP A 219 -11.29 -7.47 -18.32
N SER A 220 -10.12 -6.84 -18.27
CA SER A 220 -9.15 -7.04 -17.20
C SER A 220 -9.42 -6.17 -15.98
N ASP A 221 -8.81 -6.52 -14.87
CA ASP A 221 -8.62 -5.63 -13.74
C ASP A 221 -7.16 -5.14 -13.75
N ASP A 222 -6.95 -3.83 -13.81
CA ASP A 222 -5.63 -3.20 -13.96
C ASP A 222 -5.37 -2.24 -12.79
N ARG A 223 -4.39 -2.57 -11.95
CA ARG A 223 -4.01 -1.80 -10.76
C ARG A 223 -2.56 -1.33 -10.79
N VAL A 224 -2.28 -0.15 -10.24
CA VAL A 224 -0.90 0.34 -10.03
C VAL A 224 -0.49 0.09 -8.58
N LEU A 225 0.58 -0.67 -8.39
CA LEU A 225 1.07 -1.06 -7.07
C LEU A 225 2.16 -0.12 -6.54
N LEU A 226 3.12 0.28 -7.40
CA LEU A 226 4.18 1.24 -7.08
C LEU A 226 4.58 2.01 -8.34
N ALA A 227 5.13 3.20 -8.13
CA ALA A 227 5.75 4.00 -9.17
C ALA A 227 7.07 4.58 -8.66
N ASP A 228 8.04 4.74 -9.55
CA ASP A 228 9.21 5.58 -9.33
C ASP A 228 9.17 6.75 -10.31
N PRO A 229 8.98 8.00 -9.85
CA PRO A 229 8.90 9.16 -10.73
C PRO A 229 10.22 9.49 -11.42
N ASP A 230 11.36 9.00 -10.91
CA ASP A 230 12.69 9.30 -11.46
C ASP A 230 12.99 8.49 -12.73
N SER A 231 12.69 7.19 -12.68
CA SER A 231 12.87 6.27 -13.79
C SER A 231 11.62 6.16 -14.66
N GLY A 232 10.46 6.57 -14.14
CA GLY A 232 9.14 6.33 -14.74
C GLY A 232 8.68 4.87 -14.62
N LEU A 233 9.29 4.05 -13.78
CA LEU A 233 8.91 2.64 -13.62
C LEU A 233 7.55 2.54 -12.95
N LEU A 234 6.65 1.73 -13.51
CA LEU A 234 5.38 1.35 -12.89
C LEU A 234 5.37 -0.15 -12.61
N LEU A 235 5.00 -0.54 -11.39
CA LEU A 235 4.66 -1.92 -11.02
C LEU A 235 3.15 -2.07 -11.06
N ILE A 236 2.68 -3.08 -11.78
CA ILE A 236 1.28 -3.23 -12.16
C ILE A 236 0.80 -4.61 -11.75
N ARG A 237 -0.43 -4.70 -11.26
CA ARG A 237 -1.13 -5.98 -11.15
C ARG A 237 -2.24 -6.04 -12.17
N SER A 238 -2.28 -7.11 -12.96
CA SER A 238 -3.35 -7.30 -13.93
C SER A 238 -3.54 -8.75 -14.30
N ASP A 239 -4.79 -9.13 -14.56
CA ASP A 239 -5.18 -10.43 -15.10
C ASP A 239 -5.30 -10.43 -16.65
N ALA A 240 -5.07 -9.29 -17.32
CA ALA A 240 -5.05 -9.18 -18.77
C ALA A 240 -4.22 -10.28 -19.50
N PRO A 241 -3.00 -10.65 -19.05
CA PRO A 241 -2.24 -11.75 -19.68
C PRO A 241 -2.80 -13.15 -19.40
N SER A 242 -3.67 -13.32 -18.39
CA SER A 242 -4.17 -14.61 -17.92
C SER A 242 -5.51 -14.39 -17.19
N PRO A 243 -6.64 -14.29 -17.92
CA PRO A 243 -7.93 -13.89 -17.35
C PRO A 243 -8.30 -14.68 -16.09
N GLY A 244 -8.69 -13.97 -15.02
CA GLY A 244 -8.99 -14.57 -13.71
C GLY A 244 -7.77 -14.95 -12.86
N GLN A 245 -6.55 -14.74 -13.35
CA GLN A 245 -5.30 -14.91 -12.60
C GLN A 245 -4.47 -13.63 -12.66
N GLU A 246 -4.46 -12.89 -11.55
CA GLU A 246 -3.66 -11.68 -11.43
C GLU A 246 -2.16 -11.99 -11.58
N ARG A 247 -1.47 -11.17 -12.38
CA ARG A 247 -0.03 -11.26 -12.60
C ARG A 247 0.65 -9.93 -12.30
N LEU A 248 1.84 -10.01 -11.70
CA LEU A 248 2.70 -8.86 -11.53
C LEU A 248 3.39 -8.55 -12.86
N GLY A 249 3.25 -7.32 -13.30
CA GLY A 249 3.86 -6.77 -14.50
C GLY A 249 4.51 -5.42 -14.24
N TRP A 250 5.15 -4.88 -15.27
CA TRP A 250 5.73 -3.56 -15.23
C TRP A 250 5.57 -2.81 -16.55
N GLY A 251 5.54 -1.49 -16.44
CA GLY A 251 5.45 -0.55 -17.55
C GLY A 251 6.28 0.69 -17.30
N VAL A 252 6.20 1.65 -18.23
CA VAL A 252 6.87 2.93 -18.12
C VAL A 252 5.81 4.03 -18.24
N LEU A 253 5.77 4.93 -17.26
CA LEU A 253 4.83 6.05 -17.21
C LEU A 253 4.93 6.89 -18.49
N GLY A 254 3.80 7.16 -19.14
CA GLY A 254 3.73 7.92 -20.39
C GLY A 254 4.22 7.16 -21.64
N SER A 255 4.65 5.91 -21.52
CA SER A 255 5.08 5.10 -22.66
C SER A 255 3.91 4.46 -23.39
N THR A 256 4.05 4.31 -24.70
CA THR A 256 3.12 3.53 -25.55
C THR A 256 3.50 2.06 -25.67
N LEU A 257 4.62 1.65 -25.04
CA LEU A 257 5.04 0.25 -25.03
C LEU A 257 4.08 -0.60 -24.18
N PRO A 258 3.77 -1.83 -24.61
CA PRO A 258 2.93 -2.73 -23.82
C PRO A 258 3.53 -3.04 -22.45
N VAL A 259 2.65 -3.25 -21.46
CA VAL A 259 3.01 -3.79 -20.14
C VAL A 259 3.62 -5.17 -20.31
N ARG A 260 4.69 -5.44 -19.55
CA ARG A 260 5.44 -6.69 -19.59
C ARG A 260 5.11 -7.51 -18.35
N PHE A 261 4.87 -8.80 -18.52
CA PHE A 261 4.59 -9.75 -17.43
C PHE A 261 5.69 -10.82 -17.37
N PRO A 262 6.75 -10.61 -16.57
CA PRO A 262 7.84 -11.57 -16.46
C PRO A 262 7.39 -12.88 -15.80
N GLU A 263 7.77 -14.02 -16.39
CA GLU A 263 7.44 -15.33 -15.83
C GLU A 263 8.11 -15.58 -14.47
N CYS A 264 9.29 -14.99 -14.24
CA CYS A 264 10.01 -15.11 -12.97
C CYS A 264 9.28 -14.48 -11.76
N LEU A 265 8.27 -13.64 -12.00
CA LEU A 265 7.43 -13.06 -10.95
C LEU A 265 6.13 -13.85 -10.73
N ARG A 266 5.87 -14.87 -11.57
CA ARG A 266 4.76 -15.79 -11.37
C ARG A 266 5.19 -16.88 -10.39
N MET A 267 4.66 -16.83 -9.18
CA MET A 267 4.90 -17.85 -8.16
C MET A 267 3.56 -18.49 -7.77
N PRO A 268 3.31 -19.75 -8.17
CA PRO A 268 2.13 -20.48 -7.74
C PRO A 268 2.04 -20.50 -6.20
N GLU A 269 0.82 -20.41 -5.67
CA GLU A 269 0.51 -20.46 -4.23
C GLU A 269 1.14 -19.36 -3.37
N CYS A 270 1.78 -18.36 -3.99
CA CYS A 270 2.40 -17.23 -3.31
C CYS A 270 1.79 -15.90 -3.75
N VAL A 271 1.68 -14.96 -2.83
CA VAL A 271 1.36 -13.57 -3.15
C VAL A 271 2.66 -12.76 -3.23
N VAL A 272 2.92 -12.17 -4.40
CA VAL A 272 4.10 -11.32 -4.63
C VAL A 272 3.69 -9.86 -4.58
N THR A 273 4.15 -9.14 -3.55
CA THR A 273 3.77 -7.74 -3.29
C THR A 273 5.02 -6.86 -3.33
N PRO A 274 5.13 -5.94 -4.31
CA PRO A 274 6.21 -4.95 -4.31
C PRO A 274 6.01 -3.94 -3.19
N PHE A 275 7.09 -3.57 -2.52
CA PHE A 275 7.03 -2.59 -1.43
C PHE A 275 8.05 -1.45 -1.52
N ALA A 276 9.10 -1.58 -2.35
CA ALA A 276 10.04 -0.49 -2.59
C ALA A 276 10.71 -0.59 -3.98
N ILE A 277 11.02 0.56 -4.57
CA ILE A 277 11.79 0.69 -5.82
C ILE A 277 13.08 1.45 -5.52
N GLN A 278 14.19 1.04 -6.14
CA GLN A 278 15.47 1.72 -6.06
C GLN A 278 15.38 3.09 -6.74
N PRO A 279 15.55 4.19 -6.01
CA PRO A 279 15.47 5.53 -6.59
C PRO A 279 16.74 5.86 -7.39
N GLY A 280 16.69 6.98 -8.12
CA GLY A 280 17.86 7.56 -8.79
C GLY A 280 18.26 6.90 -10.11
N GLN A 281 17.48 5.96 -10.63
CA GLN A 281 17.70 5.36 -11.96
C GLN A 281 17.05 6.21 -13.06
N VAL A 282 17.57 7.42 -13.25
CA VAL A 282 16.97 8.42 -14.15
C VAL A 282 16.80 7.87 -15.56
N LEU A 283 15.55 7.86 -16.04
CA LEU A 283 15.15 7.39 -17.37
C LEU A 283 15.62 5.96 -17.74
N THR A 284 15.94 5.12 -16.74
CA THR A 284 16.44 3.76 -16.93
C THR A 284 15.63 2.77 -16.08
N PRO A 285 14.31 2.66 -16.30
CA PRO A 285 13.41 1.84 -15.49
C PRO A 285 13.84 0.38 -15.42
N GLU A 286 14.49 -0.14 -16.47
CA GLU A 286 15.03 -1.50 -16.51
C GLU A 286 16.15 -1.77 -15.51
N SER A 287 16.82 -0.73 -15.03
CA SER A 287 17.91 -0.82 -14.05
C SER A 287 17.41 -0.74 -12.61
N CYS A 288 16.16 -0.36 -12.35
CA CYS A 288 15.65 -0.24 -10.98
C CYS A 288 15.61 -1.58 -10.26
N GLY A 289 16.22 -1.63 -9.07
CA GLY A 289 15.92 -2.67 -8.09
C GLY A 289 14.50 -2.54 -7.57
N VAL A 290 13.78 -3.65 -7.45
CA VAL A 290 12.45 -3.71 -6.85
C VAL A 290 12.53 -4.71 -5.71
N ALA A 291 12.12 -4.28 -4.51
CA ALA A 291 11.98 -5.17 -3.37
C ALA A 291 10.55 -5.70 -3.30
N LEU A 292 10.45 -7.01 -3.06
CA LEU A 292 9.23 -7.79 -3.11
C LEU A 292 9.09 -8.55 -1.79
N ARG A 293 7.91 -8.48 -1.18
CA ARG A 293 7.47 -9.41 -0.15
C ARG A 293 6.82 -10.58 -0.85
N ILE A 294 7.22 -11.79 -0.50
CA ILE A 294 6.61 -13.01 -0.98
C ILE A 294 5.94 -13.67 0.22
N ASP A 295 4.63 -13.77 0.18
CA ASP A 295 3.81 -14.45 1.17
C ASP A 295 3.48 -15.85 0.64
N GLY A 296 4.13 -16.88 1.16
CA GLY A 296 3.87 -18.28 0.82
C GLY A 296 3.09 -19.03 1.91
N PRO A 297 2.73 -20.30 1.70
CA PRO A 297 1.87 -21.04 2.62
C PRO A 297 2.42 -21.22 4.05
N LEU A 298 3.74 -21.16 4.22
CA LEU A 298 4.41 -21.45 5.49
C LEU A 298 5.15 -20.24 6.10
N ALA A 299 5.51 -19.25 5.28
CA ALA A 299 6.32 -18.12 5.71
C ALA A 299 6.26 -16.98 4.69
N SER A 300 6.65 -15.79 5.14
CA SER A 300 6.91 -14.64 4.28
C SER A 300 8.42 -14.35 4.23
N TRP A 301 8.92 -13.94 3.07
CA TRP A 301 10.33 -13.59 2.89
C TRP A 301 10.51 -12.46 1.87
N VAL A 302 11.75 -11.98 1.75
CA VAL A 302 12.11 -10.90 0.83
C VAL A 302 12.70 -11.47 -0.45
N ALA A 303 12.37 -10.84 -1.57
CA ALA A 303 13.11 -11.02 -2.81
C ALA A 303 13.38 -9.67 -3.47
N VAL A 304 14.39 -9.65 -4.34
CA VAL A 304 14.71 -8.50 -5.17
C VAL A 304 14.69 -8.89 -6.64
N TRP A 305 14.23 -7.97 -7.47
CA TRP A 305 14.10 -8.14 -8.90
C TRP A 305 14.52 -6.88 -9.63
N ARG A 306 15.11 -7.03 -10.82
CA ARG A 306 15.38 -5.94 -11.75
C ARG A 306 14.75 -6.27 -13.10
N PRO A 307 14.08 -5.33 -13.78
CA PRO A 307 13.46 -5.65 -15.06
C PRO A 307 14.45 -6.12 -16.15
N ALA A 308 15.68 -5.59 -16.17
CA ALA A 308 16.73 -6.04 -17.09
C ALA A 308 17.22 -7.47 -16.81
N GLU A 309 17.29 -7.87 -15.54
CA GLU A 309 17.86 -9.17 -15.15
C GLU A 309 16.90 -10.34 -15.36
N ARG A 310 15.58 -10.08 -15.35
CA ARG A 310 14.53 -11.09 -15.58
C ARG A 310 14.65 -12.34 -14.67
N GLN A 311 15.31 -12.18 -13.52
CA GLN A 311 15.48 -13.22 -12.51
C GLN A 311 15.15 -12.62 -11.15
N LEU A 312 14.48 -13.44 -10.33
CA LEU A 312 14.17 -13.13 -8.95
C LEU A 312 15.31 -13.63 -8.06
N ARG A 313 15.79 -12.77 -7.15
CA ARG A 313 16.82 -13.13 -6.17
C ARG A 313 16.21 -13.11 -4.77
N HIS A 314 16.15 -14.26 -4.12
CA HIS A 314 15.58 -14.38 -2.78
C HIS A 314 16.61 -13.99 -1.71
N LEU A 315 16.16 -13.31 -0.67
CA LEU A 315 16.96 -12.85 0.46
C LEU A 315 16.37 -13.37 1.76
N ALA A 316 17.22 -13.74 2.71
CA ALA A 316 16.81 -13.99 4.08
C ALA A 316 16.55 -12.63 4.75
N ALA A 317 15.31 -12.39 5.17
CA ALA A 317 14.99 -11.23 6.00
C ALA A 317 15.59 -11.42 7.40
N PRO A 318 16.03 -10.34 8.08
CA PRO A 318 16.40 -10.43 9.48
C PRO A 318 15.20 -10.89 10.33
N GLU A 319 15.49 -11.58 11.43
CA GLU A 319 14.48 -11.89 12.43
C GLU A 319 13.84 -10.60 12.95
N GLY A 320 12.52 -10.60 13.08
CA GLY A 320 11.76 -9.40 13.48
C GLY A 320 11.56 -8.37 12.37
N TRP A 321 11.91 -8.67 11.10
CA TRP A 321 11.62 -7.80 9.96
C TRP A 321 10.15 -7.35 9.94
N LEU A 322 9.95 -6.05 9.78
CA LEU A 322 8.63 -5.45 9.60
C LEU A 322 8.17 -5.75 8.16
N ALA A 323 7.47 -6.87 7.99
CA ALA A 323 7.14 -7.43 6.68
C ALA A 323 6.42 -6.42 5.78
N GLY A 324 6.98 -6.21 4.57
CA GLY A 324 6.47 -5.23 3.61
C GLY A 324 7.02 -3.82 3.79
N ALA A 325 7.93 -3.59 4.75
CA ALA A 325 8.65 -2.32 4.90
C ALA A 325 10.12 -2.47 4.49
N GLY A 326 10.65 -1.44 3.85
CA GLY A 326 12.06 -1.31 3.55
C GLY A 326 12.35 -0.12 2.64
N LEU A 327 13.63 0.24 2.57
CA LEU A 327 14.11 1.41 1.86
C LEU A 327 15.26 1.02 0.93
N TRP A 328 15.19 1.45 -0.32
CA TRP A 328 16.35 1.40 -1.20
C TRP A 328 17.14 2.68 -1.13
N THR A 329 18.44 2.55 -0.94
CA THR A 329 19.39 3.63 -1.24
C THR A 329 19.57 3.78 -2.75
N ARG A 330 20.03 4.95 -3.19
CA ARG A 330 20.34 5.20 -4.61
C ARG A 330 21.43 4.25 -5.12
N GLU A 331 22.36 3.86 -4.26
CA GLU A 331 23.48 2.97 -4.53
C GLU A 331 23.07 1.50 -4.64
N GLY A 332 21.80 1.16 -4.38
CA GLY A 332 21.30 -0.21 -4.51
C GLY A 332 21.54 -1.08 -3.29
N VAL A 333 21.61 -0.48 -2.10
CA VAL A 333 21.50 -1.17 -0.81
C VAL A 333 20.05 -1.15 -0.34
N LEU A 334 19.47 -2.32 -0.08
CA LEU A 334 18.13 -2.47 0.51
C LEU A 334 18.25 -2.56 2.03
N GLN A 335 17.63 -1.62 2.73
CA GLN A 335 17.53 -1.58 4.19
C GLN A 335 16.16 -2.11 4.62
N LEU A 336 16.16 -3.03 5.59
CA LEU A 336 14.97 -3.69 6.10
C LEU A 336 14.82 -3.37 7.59
N PRO A 337 13.86 -2.52 7.99
CA PRO A 337 13.63 -2.24 9.40
C PRO A 337 13.11 -3.50 10.10
N TYR A 338 13.65 -3.78 11.27
CA TYR A 338 13.28 -4.94 12.08
C TYR A 338 13.19 -4.54 13.55
N ALA A 339 12.26 -5.17 14.26
CA ALA A 339 12.12 -5.01 15.70
C ALA A 339 12.83 -6.18 16.40
N THR A 340 13.61 -5.88 17.44
CA THR A 340 14.16 -6.88 18.36
C THR A 340 13.25 -7.00 19.58
N GLU A 341 13.14 -8.20 20.14
CA GLU A 341 12.53 -8.38 21.47
C GLU A 341 13.36 -7.74 22.60
#